data_AF-A0A2V2GEW1-F1
#
_entry.id   AF-A0A2V2GEW1-F1
#
_cell.length_a   1.000
_cell.length_b   1.000
_cell.length_c   1.000
_cell.angle_alpha   90.00
_cell.angle_beta   90.00
_cell.angle_gamma   90.00
#
_symmetry.space_group_name_H-M   'P 1'
#
loop_
_entity.id
_entity.type
_entity.pdbx_description
1 polymer ?
#
loop_
_entity_poly.entity_id
_entity_poly.type
_entity_poly.pdbx_seq_one_letter_code
_entity_poly.pdbx_strand_id
1 'polypeptide(L)'
;MQEEKKNIKKCVYCEYYEGYYTKGLYRFDRVKQGKCSRLDKIVNNKDVCECWRKRSRIFYLRRRSASRALYEIMMDISAIRQIFQEDQEERDKL
;
A
#
# COMPACT_ATOMS: atom_id res chain seq x y z
N MET A 1 -21.47 -13.45 20.76
CA MET A 1 -20.83 -14.40 19.82
C MET A 1 -19.41 -13.89 19.56
N GLN A 2 -18.41 -14.56 20.12
CA GLN A 2 -17.01 -14.19 19.90
C GLN A 2 -16.57 -14.79 18.56
N GLU A 3 -16.37 -13.94 17.55
CA GLU A 3 -15.74 -14.37 16.29
C GLU A 3 -14.29 -14.74 16.57
N GLU A 4 -14.00 -16.04 16.62
CA GLU A 4 -12.64 -16.55 16.56
C GLU A 4 -11.99 -16.05 15.26
N LYS A 5 -11.18 -14.99 15.36
CA LYS A 5 -10.31 -14.54 14.27
C LYS A 5 -9.33 -15.67 13.95
N LYS A 6 -9.71 -16.57 13.04
CA LYS A 6 -8.82 -17.58 12.47
C LYS A 6 -7.55 -16.85 12.04
N ASN A 7 -6.45 -17.20 12.68
CA ASN A 7 -5.16 -16.59 12.45
C ASN A 7 -4.64 -17.14 11.11
N ILE A 8 -5.09 -16.56 9.99
CA ILE A 8 -4.80 -17.07 8.64
C ILE A 8 -3.36 -16.68 8.29
N LYS A 9 -2.39 -17.38 8.89
CA LYS A 9 -0.99 -17.37 8.49
C LYS A 9 -0.91 -17.97 7.10
N LYS A 10 -0.66 -17.13 6.10
CA LYS A 10 -0.42 -17.52 4.71
C LYS A 10 0.81 -16.82 4.18
N CYS A 11 1.51 -17.44 3.25
CA CYS A 11 2.68 -16.87 2.58
C CYS A 11 2.36 -15.50 1.97
N VAL A 12 1.18 -15.29 1.39
CA VAL A 12 0.77 -13.98 0.85
C VAL A 12 0.83 -12.83 1.88
N TYR A 13 0.72 -13.13 3.18
CA TYR A 13 0.80 -12.18 4.29
C TYR A 13 2.15 -12.22 5.03
N CYS A 14 3.09 -13.03 4.55
CA CYS A 14 4.42 -13.17 5.11
C CYS A 14 5.36 -12.07 4.61
N GLU A 15 6.26 -11.59 5.48
CA GLU A 15 7.30 -10.61 5.12
C GLU A 15 8.24 -11.16 4.03
N TYR A 16 8.54 -12.46 4.08
CA TYR A 16 9.52 -13.14 3.22
C TYR A 16 8.97 -13.65 1.88
N TYR A 17 7.69 -13.41 1.58
CA TYR A 17 7.05 -13.92 0.37
C TYR A 17 7.03 -12.87 -0.75
N GLU A 18 7.61 -13.19 -1.89
CA GLU A 18 7.57 -12.38 -3.09
C GLU A 18 6.68 -13.05 -4.15
N GLY A 19 5.48 -12.50 -4.36
CA GLY A 19 4.51 -13.06 -5.29
C GLY A 19 4.89 -12.80 -6.74
N TYR A 20 4.77 -13.80 -7.60
CA TYR A 20 5.02 -13.66 -9.02
C TYR A 20 3.81 -13.08 -9.77
N TYR A 21 4.10 -12.47 -10.90
CA TYR A 21 3.12 -11.86 -11.79
C TYR A 21 3.38 -12.33 -13.22
N THR A 22 2.31 -12.49 -13.97
CA THR A 22 2.37 -12.69 -15.42
C THR A 22 2.08 -11.36 -16.10
N LYS A 23 2.92 -10.96 -17.05
CA LYS A 23 2.73 -9.75 -17.85
C LYS A 23 1.63 -10.00 -18.87
N GLY A 24 0.53 -9.26 -18.78
CA GLY A 24 -0.51 -9.17 -19.80
C GLY A 24 -0.31 -7.96 -20.72
N LEU A 25 -1.26 -7.75 -21.63
CA LEU A 25 -1.19 -6.67 -22.63
C LEU A 25 -1.20 -5.26 -21.99
N TYR A 26 -2.04 -5.05 -20.97
CA TYR A 26 -2.20 -3.76 -20.28
C TYR A 26 -2.08 -3.84 -18.75
N ARG A 27 -1.76 -5.02 -18.21
CA ARG A 27 -1.76 -5.27 -16.75
C ARG A 27 -0.81 -6.38 -16.35
N PHE A 28 -0.57 -6.49 -15.05
CA PHE A 28 0.16 -7.61 -14.44
C PHE A 28 -0.80 -8.46 -13.61
N ASP A 29 -0.98 -9.72 -14.00
CA ASP A 29 -1.87 -10.66 -13.33
C ASP A 29 -1.12 -11.43 -12.24
N ARG A 30 -1.69 -11.47 -11.03
CA ARG A 30 -1.07 -12.19 -9.90
C ARG A 30 -1.14 -13.69 -10.09
N VAL A 31 -0.01 -14.35 -9.89
CA VAL A 31 0.08 -15.82 -9.84
C VAL A 31 -0.20 -16.30 -8.40
N LYS A 32 -0.71 -17.54 -8.26
CA LYS A 32 -0.88 -18.20 -6.96
C LYS A 32 0.44 -18.74 -6.36
N GLN A 33 1.58 -18.33 -6.90
CA GLN A 33 2.91 -18.77 -6.50
C GLN A 33 3.85 -17.58 -6.34
N GLY A 34 4.93 -17.79 -5.60
CA GLY A 34 5.97 -16.80 -5.39
C GLY A 34 7.20 -17.40 -4.71
N LYS A 35 8.25 -16.61 -4.55
CA LYS A 35 9.48 -17.01 -3.85
C LYS A 35 9.34 -16.78 -2.34
N CYS A 36 9.76 -17.75 -1.54
CA CYS A 36 10.04 -17.54 -0.12
C CYS A 36 11.53 -17.30 0.06
N SER A 37 11.95 -16.12 0.48
CA SER A 37 13.37 -15.79 0.66
C SER A 37 14.05 -16.51 1.82
N ARG A 38 13.27 -17.10 2.75
CA ARG A 38 13.80 -17.88 3.88
C ARG A 38 14.07 -19.34 3.55
N LEU A 39 13.23 -19.94 2.70
CA LEU A 39 13.35 -21.32 2.27
C LEU A 39 14.05 -21.45 0.91
N ASP A 40 14.37 -20.31 0.29
CA ASP A 40 14.91 -20.17 -1.07
C ASP A 40 14.21 -21.05 -2.12
N LYS A 41 12.87 -21.13 -2.04
CA LYS A 41 12.06 -21.96 -2.94
C LYS A 41 10.77 -21.28 -3.36
N ILE A 42 10.18 -21.79 -4.43
CA ILE A 42 8.85 -21.39 -4.87
C ILE A 42 7.80 -22.04 -3.95
N VAL A 43 6.84 -21.25 -3.50
CA VAL A 43 5.75 -21.66 -2.61
C VAL A 43 4.41 -21.15 -3.15
N ASN A 44 3.31 -21.81 -2.79
CA ASN A 44 1.97 -21.31 -3.07
C ASN A 44 1.63 -20.16 -2.11
N ASN A 45 0.82 -19.22 -2.57
CA ASN A 45 0.44 -18.06 -1.78
C ASN A 45 -0.41 -18.41 -0.54
N LYS A 46 -1.05 -19.58 -0.53
CA LYS A 46 -1.83 -20.13 0.60
C LYS A 46 -1.01 -20.98 1.56
N ASP A 47 0.25 -21.27 1.26
CA ASP A 47 1.10 -22.09 2.13
C ASP A 47 1.47 -21.36 3.42
N VAL A 48 2.01 -22.09 4.37
CA VAL A 48 2.62 -21.56 5.60
C VAL A 48 3.86 -22.39 5.91
N CYS A 49 4.85 -21.77 6.55
CA CYS A 49 6.04 -22.45 7.04
C CYS A 49 6.40 -21.95 8.44
N GLU A 50 7.31 -22.64 9.11
CA GLU A 50 7.82 -22.30 10.44
C GLU A 50 8.46 -20.90 10.48
N CYS A 51 9.09 -20.47 9.37
CA CYS A 51 9.70 -19.15 9.24
C CYS A 51 8.69 -18.02 8.99
N TRP A 52 7.38 -18.26 9.09
CA TRP A 52 6.36 -17.25 8.79
C TRP A 52 6.49 -16.03 9.72
N ARG A 53 6.51 -14.83 9.13
CA ARG A 53 6.53 -13.57 9.87
C ARG A 53 5.52 -12.59 9.29
N LYS A 54 4.75 -11.93 10.16
CA LYS A 54 3.75 -10.94 9.75
C LYS A 54 4.42 -9.80 8.98
N ARG A 55 3.90 -9.51 7.79
CA ARG A 55 4.38 -8.43 6.92
C ARG A 55 4.01 -7.05 7.46
N SER A 56 4.88 -6.47 8.29
CA SER A 56 4.70 -5.13 8.87
C SER A 56 5.13 -4.01 7.91
N ARG A 57 6.23 -4.21 7.17
CA ARG A 57 6.88 -3.15 6.36
C ARG A 57 5.99 -2.55 5.27
N ILE A 58 5.19 -3.36 4.58
CA ILE A 58 4.32 -2.87 3.49
C ILE A 58 3.21 -1.96 4.04
N PHE A 59 2.69 -2.22 5.23
CA PHE A 59 1.68 -1.37 5.85
C PHE A 59 2.23 0.04 6.11
N TYR A 60 3.44 0.13 6.68
CA TYR A 60 4.11 1.41 6.93
C TYR A 60 4.42 2.16 5.63
N LEU A 61 4.85 1.47 4.57
CA LEU A 61 5.11 2.09 3.27
C LEU A 61 3.84 2.70 2.67
N ARG A 62 2.73 1.96 2.64
CA ARG A 62 1.44 2.46 2.12
C ARG A 62 0.94 3.66 2.90
N ARG A 63 1.00 3.62 4.23
CA ARG A 63 0.61 4.74 5.09
C ARG A 63 1.46 5.96 4.79
N ARG A 64 2.79 5.81 4.68
CA ARG A 64 3.71 6.91 4.38
C ARG A 64 3.42 7.54 3.02
N SER A 65 3.22 6.72 1.97
CA SER A 65 2.87 7.21 0.64
C SER A 65 1.53 7.95 0.63
N ALA A 66 0.50 7.41 1.30
CA ALA A 66 -0.81 8.05 1.40
C ALA A 66 -0.75 9.38 2.18
N SER A 67 -0.02 9.42 3.31
CA SER A 67 0.17 10.65 4.08
C SER A 67 0.90 11.73 3.30
N ARG A 68 1.90 11.36 2.49
CA ARG A 68 2.61 12.31 1.61
C ARG A 68 1.68 12.89 0.54
N ALA A 69 0.93 12.03 -0.15
CA ALA A 69 -0.02 12.48 -1.17
C ALA A 69 -1.09 13.41 -0.58
N LEU A 70 -1.60 13.09 0.63
CA LEU A 70 -2.55 13.96 1.32
C LEU A 70 -1.95 15.33 1.66
N TYR A 71 -0.71 15.35 2.13
CA TYR A 71 0.00 16.60 2.42
C TYR A 71 0.16 17.46 1.17
N GLU A 72 0.55 16.88 0.04
CA GLU A 72 0.67 17.58 -1.24
C GLU A 72 -0.67 18.19 -1.67
N ILE A 73 -1.77 17.42 -1.59
CA ILE A 73 -3.13 17.93 -1.88
C ILE A 73 -3.52 19.09 -0.95
N MET A 74 -3.20 19.01 0.35
CA MET A 74 -3.49 20.09 1.30
C MET A 74 -2.70 21.37 0.98
N MET A 75 -1.47 21.24 0.51
CA MET A 75 -0.66 22.37 0.06
C MET A 75 -1.28 23.02 -1.18
N ASP A 76 -1.72 22.22 -2.15
CA ASP A 76 -2.39 22.71 -3.37
C ASP A 76 -3.68 23.46 -3.03
N ILE A 77 -4.52 22.90 -2.15
CA ILE A 77 -5.75 23.57 -1.68
C ILE A 77 -5.44 24.88 -0.97
N SER A 78 -4.38 24.93 -0.17
CA SER A 78 -3.97 26.14 0.55
C SER A 78 -3.51 27.23 -0.42
N ALA A 79 -2.79 26.85 -1.49
CA ALA A 79 -2.37 27.78 -2.54
C ALA A 79 -3.58 28.34 -3.31
N ILE A 80 -4.55 27.50 -3.68
CA ILE A 80 -5.80 27.94 -4.33
C ILE A 80 -6.57 28.93 -3.45
N ARG A 81 -6.68 28.64 -2.14
CA ARG A 81 -7.33 29.54 -1.18
C ARG A 81 -6.63 30.90 -1.12
N GLN A 82 -5.31 30.91 -1.14
CA GLN A 82 -4.54 32.15 -1.10
C GLN A 82 -4.81 33.01 -2.35
N ILE A 83 -4.81 32.41 -3.55
CA ILE A 83 -5.16 33.11 -4.79
C ILE A 83 -6.54 33.77 -4.68
N PHE A 84 -7.56 33.05 -4.20
CA PHE A 84 -8.90 33.62 -4.05
C PHE A 84 -8.97 34.76 -3.04
N GLN A 85 -8.15 34.71 -1.99
CA GLN A 85 -8.11 35.75 -0.98
C GLN A 85 -7.43 37.01 -1.54
N GLU A 86 -6.31 36.86 -2.24
CA GLU A 86 -5.62 37.96 -2.93
C GLU A 86 -6.53 38.62 -3.96
N ASP A 87 -7.22 37.83 -4.78
CA ASP A 87 -8.24 38.27 -5.75
C ASP A 87 -9.39 39.07 -5.12
N GLN A 88 -9.80 38.71 -3.91
CA GLN A 88 -10.86 39.42 -3.20
C GLN A 88 -10.34 40.73 -2.61
N GLU A 89 -9.17 40.71 -1.99
CA GLU A 89 -8.53 41.90 -1.43
C GLU A 89 -8.18 42.94 -2.50
N GLU A 90 -7.88 42.53 -3.74
CA GLU A 90 -7.73 43.45 -4.87
C GLU A 90 -9.05 44.09 -5.28
N ARG A 91 -10.14 43.31 -5.33
CA ARG A 91 -11.49 43.83 -5.62
C ARG A 91 -11.98 44.83 -4.59
N ASP A 92 -11.72 44.57 -3.30
CA ASP A 92 -12.16 45.44 -2.20
C ASP A 92 -11.37 46.78 -2.13
N LYS A 93 -10.25 46.90 -2.85
CA LYS A 93 -9.42 48.12 -2.94
C LYS A 93 -9.76 49.01 -4.15
N LEU A 94 -10.64 48.56 -5.05
CA LEU A 94 -11.14 49.30 -6.22
C LEU A 94 -12.44 50.04 -5.88
#